data_AF-A0A4U7CZ14-F1
#
_entry.id   AF-A0A4U7CZ14-F1
#
_cell.length_a   1.000
_cell.length_b   1.000
_cell.length_c   1.000
_cell.angle_alpha   90.00
_cell.angle_beta   90.00
_cell.angle_gamma   90.00
#
_symmetry.space_group_name_H-M   'P 1'
#
loop_
_entity.id
_entity.type
_entity.pdbx_description
1 polymer ?
#
loop_
_entity_poly.entity_id
_entity_poly.type
_entity_poly.pdbx_seq_one_letter_code
_entity_poly.pdbx_strand_id
1 'polypeptide(L)' 'MSQSANVFRSPVVRWGIPAMTATIIVAIAFLVVEDQTLRLAMVGVAVADFLVTPQILKRAARSA' A
#
# COMPACT_ATOMS: atom_id res chain seq x y z
N MET A 1 24.04 3.39 17.31
CA MET A 1 23.34 3.14 16.03
C MET A 1 21.95 2.68 16.39
N SER A 2 20.94 3.40 15.89
CA SER A 2 19.54 3.39 16.31
C SER A 2 18.96 1.98 16.37
N GLN A 3 18.47 1.62 17.55
CA GLN A 3 17.56 0.50 17.75
C GLN A 3 16.32 0.79 16.91
N SER A 4 16.25 0.25 15.69
CA SER A 4 15.05 0.22 14.88
C SER A 4 14.03 -0.62 15.63
N ALA A 5 13.36 -0.02 16.61
CA ALA A 5 12.12 -0.54 17.18
C ALA A 5 11.29 -0.99 15.99
N ASN A 6 10.99 -2.28 15.90
CA ASN A 6 10.50 -2.95 14.68
C ASN A 6 9.15 -2.35 14.23
N VAL A 7 9.19 -1.19 13.56
CA VAL A 7 8.03 -0.34 13.25
C VAL A 7 7.06 -1.11 12.34
N PHE A 8 7.59 -2.00 11.50
CA PHE A 8 6.84 -2.91 10.63
C PHE A 8 6.15 -4.08 11.36
N ARG A 9 6.50 -4.32 12.63
CA ARG A 9 5.77 -5.27 13.48
C ARG A 9 4.40 -4.73 13.89
N SER A 10 4.27 -3.39 13.99
CA SER A 10 3.00 -2.74 14.29
C SER A 10 2.00 -3.00 13.15
N PRO A 11 0.83 -3.62 13.44
CA PRO A 11 -0.18 -3.86 12.42
C PRO A 11 -0.71 -2.55 11.83
N VAL A 12 -0.76 -1.47 12.62
CA VAL A 12 -1.19 -0.15 12.17
C VAL A 12 -0.27 0.39 11.08
N VAL A 13 1.05 0.28 11.25
CA VAL A 13 2.00 0.78 10.23
C VAL A 13 1.98 -0.12 8.99
N ARG A 14 1.92 -1.44 9.20
CA ARG A 14 1.94 -2.42 8.11
C ARG A 14 0.72 -2.32 7.19
N TRP A 15 -0.43 -1.94 7.72
CA TRP A 15 -1.66 -1.75 6.94
C TRP A 15 -1.93 -0.29 6.58
N GLY A 16 -1.49 0.66 7.41
CA GLY A 16 -1.72 2.08 7.21
C GLY A 16 -0.98 2.65 6.01
N ILE A 17 0.29 2.24 5.81
CA ILE A 17 1.08 2.65 4.64
C ILE A 17 0.37 2.26 3.32
N PRO A 18 0.05 0.96 3.08
CA PRO A 18 -0.64 0.56 1.86
C PRO A 18 -2.08 1.07 1.77
N ALA A 19 -2.79 1.27 2.89
CA ALA A 19 -4.13 1.86 2.87
C ALA A 19 -4.09 3.30 2.33
N MET A 20 -3.11 4.09 2.77
CA MET A 20 -2.97 5.48 2.34
C MET A 20 -2.62 5.57 0.85
N THR A 21 -1.65 4.78 0.37
CA THR A 21 -1.28 4.77 -1.05
C THR A 21 -2.44 4.29 -1.93
N ALA A 22 -3.12 3.20 -1.54
CA ALA A 22 -4.29 2.71 -2.26
C ALA A 22 -5.41 3.76 -2.32
N THR A 23 -5.66 4.48 -1.22
CA THR A 23 -6.67 5.55 -1.17
C THR A 23 -6.33 6.68 -2.14
N ILE A 24 -5.06 7.10 -2.20
CA ILE A 24 -4.61 8.13 -3.15
C ILE A 24 -4.77 7.66 -4.59
N ILE A 25 -4.37 6.43 -4.92
CA ILE A 25 -4.51 5.89 -6.27
C ILE A 25 -5.99 5.84 -6.69
N VAL A 26 -6.87 5.36 -5.80
CA VAL A 26 -8.32 5.33 -6.04
C VAL A 26 -8.86 6.76 -6.22
N ALA A 27 -8.46 7.71 -5.38
CA ALA A 27 -8.88 9.10 -5.53
C ALA A 27 -8.48 9.67 -6.91
N ILE A 28 -7.23 9.44 -7.35
CA ILE A 28 -6.78 9.88 -8.68
C ILE A 28 -7.58 9.19 -9.79
N ALA A 29 -7.81 7.88 -9.67
CA ALA A 29 -8.53 7.10 -10.66
C ALA A 29 -9.97 7.60 -10.87
N PHE A 30 -10.63 8.10 -9.83
CA PHE A 30 -12.02 8.59 -9.92
C PHE A 30 -12.16 10.10 -10.10
N LEU A 31 -11.18 10.91 -9.68
CA LEU A 31 -11.25 12.37 -9.75
C LEU A 31 -10.52 12.97 -10.94
N VAL A 32 -9.54 12.25 -11.51
CA VAL A 32 -8.64 12.79 -12.55
C VAL A 32 -8.74 11.99 -13.85
N VAL A 33 -8.95 10.68 -13.77
CA VAL A 33 -8.95 9.82 -14.96
C VAL A 33 -10.34 9.67 -15.55
N GLU A 34 -10.49 10.16 -16.79
CA GLU A 34 -11.73 10.04 -17.57
C GLU A 34 -11.85 8.69 -18.28
N ASP A 35 -10.72 8.11 -18.72
CA ASP A 35 -10.71 6.82 -19.42
C ASP A 35 -11.07 5.66 -18.47
N GLN A 36 -12.12 4.93 -18.84
CA GLN A 36 -12.66 3.86 -18.01
C GLN A 36 -11.67 2.68 -17.88
N THR A 37 -10.92 2.36 -18.92
CA THR A 37 -9.99 1.23 -18.92
C THR A 37 -8.80 1.52 -17.99
N LEU A 38 -8.24 2.72 -18.10
CA LEU A 38 -7.16 3.21 -17.25
C LEU A 38 -7.61 3.30 -15.79
N ARG A 39 -8.84 3.78 -15.53
CA ARG A 39 -9.40 3.79 -14.18
C ARG A 39 -9.46 2.39 -13.58
N LEU A 40 -9.98 1.41 -14.32
CA LEU A 40 -10.04 0.01 -13.85
C LEU A 40 -8.64 -0.57 -13.61
N ALA A 41 -7.68 -0.27 -14.49
CA ALA A 41 -6.30 -0.68 -14.31
C ALA A 41 -5.69 -0.08 -13.03
N MET A 42 -5.89 1.22 -12.77
CA MET A 42 -5.41 1.89 -11.56
C MET A 42 -6.04 1.32 -10.29
N VAL A 43 -7.33 1.02 -10.31
CA VAL A 43 -7.99 0.33 -9.18
C VAL A 43 -7.39 -1.06 -8.98
N GLY A 44 -7.10 -1.80 -10.05
CA GLY A 44 -6.40 -3.08 -9.99
C GLY A 44 -5.03 -2.97 -9.33
N VAL A 45 -4.24 -1.94 -9.69
CA VAL A 45 -2.94 -1.64 -9.07
C VAL A 45 -3.11 -1.28 -7.59
N ALA A 46 -4.10 -0.47 -7.22
CA ALA A 46 -4.36 -0.10 -5.83
C ALA A 46 -4.69 -1.32 -4.96
N VAL A 47 -5.51 -2.25 -5.47
CA VAL A 47 -5.82 -3.50 -4.78
C VAL A 47 -4.58 -4.38 -4.66
N ALA A 48 -3.78 -4.49 -5.71
CA ALA A 48 -2.53 -5.25 -5.67
C ALA A 48 -1.54 -4.66 -4.64
N ASP A 49 -1.32 -3.35 -4.64
CA ASP A 49 -0.48 -2.66 -3.65
C ASP A 49 -0.98 -2.93 -2.22
N PHE A 50 -2.28 -2.77 -2.00
CA PHE A 50 -2.90 -2.97 -0.69
C PHE A 50 -2.69 -4.39 -0.14
N LEU A 51 -2.71 -5.41 -1.00
CA LEU A 51 -2.57 -6.81 -0.59
C LEU A 51 -1.11 -7.28 -0.52
N VAL A 52 -0.24 -6.76 -1.39
CA VAL A 52 1.14 -7.23 -1.53
C VAL A 52 2.07 -6.50 -0.54
N THR A 53 1.92 -5.19 -0.38
CA THR A 53 2.80 -4.39 0.48
C THR A 53 2.82 -4.86 1.95
N PRO A 54 1.70 -5.20 2.61
CA PRO A 54 1.73 -5.79 3.95
C PRO A 54 2.53 -7.10 4.03
N GLN A 55 2.49 -7.93 2.97
CA GLN A 55 3.21 -9.20 2.94
C GLN A 55 4.72 -8.99 2.81
N ILE A 56 5.14 -8.01 1.99
CA ILE A 56 6.54 -7.61 1.86
C ILE A 56 7.06 -7.08 3.19
N LEU A 57 6.32 -6.17 3.83
CA LEU A 57 6.68 -5.62 5.14
C LEU A 57 6.75 -6.69 6.23
N LYS A 58 5.85 -7.69 6.21
CA LYS A 58 5.90 -8.85 7.11
C LYS A 58 7.13 -9.75 6.87
N ARG A 59 7.61 -9.86 5.63
CA ARG A 59 8.86 -10.57 5.32
C ARG A 59 10.06 -9.77 5.80
N ALA A 60 10.11 -8.47 5.50
CA ALA A 60 11.16 -7.57 5.96
C ALA A 60 11.32 -7.56 7.49
N ALA A 61 10.21 -7.53 8.24
CA ALA A 61 10.22 -7.57 9.70
C ALA A 61 10.70 -8.89 10.32
N ARG A 62 10.75 -9.99 9.54
CA ARG A 62 11.29 -11.30 9.96
C ARG A 62 12.76 -11.49 9.58
N SER A 63 13.23 -10.73 8.59
CA SER A 63 14.59 -10.79 8.06
C SER A 63 15.51 -9.72 8.67
N ALA A 64 14.98 -8.82 9.48
CA ALA A 64 15.70 -7.80 10.26
C ALA A 64 15.88 -8.27 11.72
#